data_AF-A0A9P4KBK9-F1
#
_entry.id   AF-A0A9P4KBK9-F1
#
_cell.length_a   1.000
_cell.length_b   1.000
_cell.length_c   1.000
_cell.angle_alpha   90.00
_cell.angle_beta   90.00
_cell.angle_gamma   90.00
#
_symmetry.space_group_name_H-M   'P 1'
#
loop_
_entity.id
_entity.type
_entity.pdbx_description
1 polymer ?
#
loop_
_entity_poly.entity_id
_entity_poly.type
_entity_poly.pdbx_seq_one_letter_code
_entity_poly.pdbx_strand_id
1 'polypeptide(L)' 'YINIYAFIACFFIASPALLEKLQDTWIPEGKSYSPNTPIDLVGCRTEACGDPVIV' A
#
# COMPACT_ATOMS: atom_id res chain seq x y z
N TYR A 1 10.22 5.66 12.50
CA TYR A 1 10.72 4.91 11.34
C TYR A 1 11.80 5.74 10.66
N ILE A 2 13.09 5.41 10.85
CA ILE A 2 14.20 6.17 10.25
C ILE A 2 14.93 5.27 9.26
N ASN A 3 15.13 5.76 8.03
CA ASN A 3 15.66 5.05 6.85
C ASN A 3 14.71 4.01 6.19
N ILE A 4 13.51 4.42 5.79
CA ILE A 4 12.66 3.61 4.90
C ILE A 4 13.04 3.92 3.43
N TYR A 5 13.43 2.90 2.68
CA TYR A 5 13.77 3.01 1.25
C TYR A 5 12.59 2.79 0.31
N ALA A 6 11.53 2.12 0.77
CA ALA A 6 10.28 1.94 0.03
C ALA A 6 9.11 1.83 1.02
N PHE A 7 8.01 2.54 0.74
CA PHE A 7 6.79 2.48 1.53
C PHE A 7 5.71 1.74 0.74
N ILE A 8 5.31 0.55 1.19
CA ILE A 8 4.29 -0.25 0.53
C ILE A 8 2.97 -0.06 1.27
N ALA A 9 1.99 0.51 0.58
CA ALA A 9 0.64 0.74 1.09
C ALA A 9 -0.33 -0.24 0.44
N CYS A 10 -0.80 -1.24 1.19
CA CYS A 10 -1.75 -2.24 0.71
C CYS A 10 -3.18 -1.88 1.06
N PHE A 11 -4.09 -1.91 0.09
CA PHE A 11 -5.53 -1.78 0.32
C PHE A 11 -6.30 -2.91 -0.35
N PHE A 12 -7.45 -3.28 0.20
CA PHE A 12 -8.32 -4.23 -0.46
C PHE A 12 -9.15 -3.52 -1.53
N ILE A 13 -9.12 -4.01 -2.77
CA ILE A 13 -9.94 -3.47 -3.87
C ILE A 13 -11.44 -3.52 -3.50
N ALA A 14 -11.84 -4.53 -2.72
CA ALA A 14 -13.20 -4.69 -2.22
C ALA A 14 -13.61 -3.68 -1.13
N SER A 15 -12.66 -2.90 -0.57
CA SER A 15 -12.92 -1.94 0.50
C SER A 15 -12.23 -0.60 0.23
N PRO A 16 -12.90 0.32 -0.49
CA PRO A 16 -12.36 1.65 -0.79
C PRO A 16 -12.14 2.50 0.48
N ALA A 17 -12.84 2.20 1.58
CA ALA A 17 -12.65 2.90 2.86
C ALA A 17 -11.22 2.75 3.43
N LEU A 18 -10.53 1.66 3.10
CA LEU A 18 -9.12 1.49 3.49
C LEU A 18 -8.19 2.37 2.64
N LEU A 19 -8.52 2.55 1.36
CA LEU A 19 -7.79 3.46 0.46
C LEU A 19 -7.92 4.91 0.91
N GLU A 20 -9.13 5.36 1.27
CA GLU A 20 -9.37 6.71 1.80
C GLU A 20 -8.55 6.95 3.07
N LYS A 21 -8.55 6.00 4.02
CA LYS A 21 -7.71 6.10 5.22
C LYS A 21 -6.22 6.18 4.90
N LEU A 22 -5.74 5.35 3.95
CA LEU A 22 -4.34 5.39 3.52
C LEU A 22 -3.96 6.75 2.94
N GLN A 23 -4.82 7.34 2.10
CA GLN A 23 -4.58 8.64 1.49
C GLN A 23 -4.60 9.78 2.52
N ASP A 24 -5.56 9.77 3.44
CA ASP A 24 -5.75 10.88 4.39
C ASP A 24 -4.82 10.81 5.60
N THR A 25 -4.38 9.62 6.01
CA THR A 25 -3.60 9.43 7.25
C THR A 25 -2.21 8.86 7.00
N TRP A 26 -2.11 7.74 6.28
CA TRP A 26 -0.88 6.93 6.26
C TRP A 26 0.17 7.49 5.27
N ILE A 27 -0.27 7.98 4.11
CA ILE A 27 0.59 8.65 3.12
C ILE A 27 1.21 9.95 3.67
N PRO A 28 0.43 10.89 4.26
CA PRO A 28 1.00 12.11 4.81
C PRO A 28 1.91 11.84 6.02
N GLU A 29 1.59 10.85 6.85
CA GLU A 29 2.48 10.41 7.93
C GLU A 29 3.81 9.85 7.37
N GLY A 30 3.74 8.98 6.37
CA GLY A 30 4.92 8.42 5.70
C GLY A 30 5.81 9.50 5.07
N LYS A 31 5.20 10.50 4.40
CA LYS A 31 5.93 11.64 3.84
C LYS A 31 6.53 12.55 4.91
N SER A 32 5.90 12.69 6.07
CA SER A 32 6.44 13.46 7.20
C SER A 32 7.72 12.84 7.75
N TYR A 33 7.78 11.50 7.84
CA TYR A 33 8.97 10.79 8.27
C TYR A 33 10.03 10.65 7.17
N SER A 34 9.64 10.51 5.90
CA SER A 34 10.57 10.27 4.79
C SER A 34 10.01 10.83 3.47
N PRO A 35 10.27 12.10 3.15
CA PRO A 35 9.67 12.79 2.01
C PRO A 35 10.17 12.30 0.64
N ASN A 36 11.36 11.69 0.58
CA ASN A 36 11.98 11.21 -0.66
C ASN A 36 11.72 9.72 -0.95
N THR A 37 10.99 9.03 -0.08
CA THR A 37 10.76 7.59 -0.22
C THR A 37 9.61 7.33 -1.20
N PRO A 38 9.81 6.51 -2.24
CA PRO A 38 8.74 6.14 -3.15
C PRO A 38 7.65 5.36 -2.40
N ILE A 39 6.39 5.66 -2.74
CA ILE A 39 5.20 5.00 -2.17
C ILE A 39 4.59 4.11 -3.24
N ASP A 40 4.64 2.80 -3.01
CA ASP A 40 4.02 1.79 -3.87
C ASP A 40 2.65 1.42 -3.31
N LEU A 41 1.60 1.78 -4.05
CA LEU A 41 0.22 1.46 -3.70
C LEU A 41 -0.16 0.10 -4.30
N VAL A 42 -0.41 -0.88 -3.44
CA VAL A 42 -0.76 -2.25 -3.85
C VAL A 42 -2.23 -2.51 -3.57
N GLY A 43 -3.01 -2.72 -4.63
CA GLY A 43 -4.39 -3.19 -4.53
C GLY A 43 -4.41 -4.70 -4.33
N CYS A 44 -4.62 -5.15 -3.09
CA CYS A 44 -4.90 -6.55 -2.79
C CYS A 44 -6.30 -6.90 -3.28
N ARG A 45 -6.38 -7.74 -4.32
CA ARG A 45 -7.63 -8.41 -4.71
C ARG A 45 -7.77 -9.66 -3.82
N THR A 46 -8.91 -9.81 -3.13
CA THR A 46 -9.15 -10.91 -2.17
C THR A 46 -9.37 -12.27 -2.84
N GLU A 47 -8.98 -12.46 -4.09
CA GLU A 47 -8.93 -13.78 -4.71
C GLU A 47 -7.59 -14.43 -4.35
N ALA A 48 -7.53 -14.91 -3.11
CA ALA A 48 -6.48 -15.83 -2.71
C ALA A 48 -6.82 -17.25 -3.20
N CYS A 49 -5.87 -17.82 -3.93
CA CYS A 49 -5.68 -19.25 -4.24
C CYS A 49 -6.61 -19.86 -5.30
N GLY A 50 -6.17 -19.78 -6.56
CA GLY A 50 -6.79 -20.50 -7.67
C GLY A 50 -5.90 -20.66 -8.90
N ASP A 51 -4.94 -19.75 -9.13
CA ASP A 51 -4.09 -19.84 -10.32
C ASP A 51 -2.74 -20.50 -10.00
N PRO A 52 -2.45 -21.71 -10.53
CA PRO A 52 -1.10 -22.22 -10.57
C PRO A 52 -0.26 -21.24 -11.39
N VAL A 53 0.89 -20.83 -10.86
CA VAL A 53 1.92 -20.15 -11.66
C VAL A 53 2.36 -21.13 -12.75
N ILE A 54 1.84 -20.94 -13.95
CA ILE A 54 2.32 -21.62 -15.17
C ILE A 54 2.78 -20.56 -16.18
N VAL A 55 4.09 -20.67 -16.44
CA VAL A 55 4.94 -20.12 -17.52
C VAL A 55 5.39 -18.66 -17.38
#